data_AF-A0A2V8IDG6-F1
#
_entry.id   AF-A0A2V8IDG6-F1
#
_cell.length_a   1.000
_cell.length_b   1.000
_cell.length_c   1.000
_cell.angle_alpha   90.00
_cell.angle_beta   90.00
_cell.angle_gamma   90.00
#
_symmetry.space_group_name_H-M   'P 1'
#
loop_
_entity.id
_entity.type
_entity.pdbx_description
1 polymer ?
#
loop_
_entity_poly.entity_id
_entity_poly.type
_entity_poly.pdbx_seq_one_letter_code
_entity_poly.pdbx_strand_id
1 'polypeptide(L)'
;MKRVMFPIIIAALATPLTAQWLKYPTPGTPRNADGKPSLAAPAPRTADGKPDLSGIWQRSSLKYERNVAADLKPGEIQPWAESLVRQRAEDLQKDSPGIQCLPWGPADNTSARRSKIIQNPGVIVMLNEDLTYRQIFLDGRRLETDPFPSWMGHSVGRWEGDTLVVDSNGFNDRSWLDHDGHPHSEALRITERYRRVDFGHMNIEVTLNDPQVYAHPWTVSLRAELTPDGDLLESVCNESHTSLEHWVGKLSDEKSVEVKVSPEILAKYVGTYEEQDFWGNRPHPAMIEITVSDGALFAELKGREKLRLAAQSDTNFAGFYGLGIQFVTDARGTVTHLLERRISKDYRFRRVR
;
A
#
# COMPACT_ATOMS: atom_id res chain seq x y z
N MET A 1 60.26 -1.30 -38.31
CA MET A 1 58.91 -0.79 -38.60
C MET A 1 57.98 -1.17 -37.46
N LYS A 2 57.66 -0.20 -36.59
CA LYS A 2 56.78 -0.40 -35.41
C LYS A 2 55.33 -0.47 -35.89
N ARG A 3 54.64 -1.59 -35.66
CA ARG A 3 53.18 -1.68 -35.82
C ARG A 3 52.55 -1.03 -34.59
N VAL A 4 52.04 0.18 -34.76
CA VAL A 4 51.23 0.87 -33.75
C VAL A 4 49.84 0.27 -33.81
N MET A 5 49.48 -0.44 -32.74
CA MET A 5 48.17 -0.99 -32.50
C MET A 5 47.25 0.15 -32.02
N PHE A 6 46.24 0.51 -32.82
CA PHE A 6 45.17 1.42 -32.40
C PHE A 6 44.11 0.61 -31.64
N PRO A 7 43.87 0.83 -30.34
CA PRO A 7 42.62 0.41 -29.73
C PRO A 7 41.58 1.50 -30.07
N ILE A 8 40.58 1.14 -30.89
CA ILE A 8 39.37 1.95 -31.01
C ILE A 8 38.66 1.88 -29.66
N ILE A 9 38.72 3.00 -28.94
CA ILE A 9 37.97 3.27 -27.73
C ILE A 9 36.48 3.16 -28.11
N ILE A 10 35.83 2.07 -27.71
CA ILE A 10 34.37 2.00 -27.62
C ILE A 10 34.00 2.86 -26.40
N ALA A 11 33.98 4.18 -26.60
CA ALA A 11 33.39 5.10 -25.66
C ALA A 11 31.88 4.83 -25.69
N ALA A 12 31.46 4.13 -24.65
CA ALA A 12 30.10 4.03 -24.14
C ALA A 12 29.25 5.26 -24.54
N LEU A 13 28.45 5.11 -25.60
CA LEU A 13 27.15 5.76 -25.68
C LEU A 13 26.24 5.04 -24.67
N ALA A 14 26.49 5.25 -23.38
CA ALA A 14 25.47 5.09 -22.37
C ALA A 14 24.48 6.24 -22.55
N THR A 15 23.71 6.18 -23.65
CA THR A 15 22.42 6.87 -23.65
C THR A 15 21.66 6.26 -22.48
N PRO A 16 21.15 7.06 -21.53
CA PRO A 16 20.19 6.52 -20.60
C PRO A 16 19.04 6.02 -21.48
N LEU A 17 18.89 4.70 -21.58
CA LEU A 17 17.65 4.08 -22.01
C LEU A 17 16.61 4.63 -21.05
N THR A 18 15.96 5.74 -21.41
CA THR A 18 14.74 6.17 -20.74
C THR A 18 13.85 4.95 -20.84
N ALA A 19 13.53 4.35 -19.68
CA ALA A 19 12.81 3.10 -19.58
C ALA A 19 11.70 3.05 -20.65
N GLN A 20 11.73 2.00 -21.47
CA GLN A 20 10.83 1.77 -22.61
C GLN A 20 9.40 1.46 -22.13
N TRP A 21 8.83 2.36 -21.34
CA TRP A 21 7.41 2.33 -21.05
C TRP A 21 6.66 2.75 -22.31
N LEU A 22 5.60 2.00 -22.61
CA LEU A 22 4.65 2.29 -23.68
C LEU A 22 4.14 3.74 -23.53
N LYS A 23 4.67 4.68 -24.31
CA LYS A 23 4.20 6.08 -24.35
C LYS A 23 2.95 6.19 -25.24
N TYR A 24 1.96 5.35 -24.99
CA TYR A 24 0.71 5.34 -25.73
C TYR A 24 -0.35 6.10 -24.94
N PRO A 25 -0.81 7.26 -25.44
CA PRO A 25 -1.94 7.97 -24.85
C PRO A 25 -3.16 7.05 -24.75
N THR A 26 -3.78 6.94 -23.58
CA THR A 26 -5.04 6.22 -23.41
C THR A 26 -6.13 6.95 -24.23
N PRO A 27 -6.76 6.28 -25.21
CA PRO A 27 -7.81 6.88 -26.03
C PRO A 27 -8.96 7.43 -25.18
N GLY A 28 -9.53 8.57 -25.61
CA GLY A 28 -10.67 9.19 -24.91
C GLY A 28 -10.33 9.96 -23.63
N THR A 29 -9.06 9.98 -23.20
CA THR A 29 -8.62 10.78 -22.04
C THR A 29 -8.73 12.28 -22.33
N PRO A 30 -9.55 13.06 -21.59
CA PRO A 30 -9.56 14.51 -21.68
C PRO A 30 -8.19 15.08 -21.34
N ARG A 31 -7.74 16.07 -22.10
CA ARG A 31 -6.43 16.70 -21.92
C ARG A 31 -6.54 18.20 -21.80
N ASN A 32 -5.66 18.76 -20.98
CA ASN A 32 -5.49 20.21 -20.87
C ASN A 32 -4.72 20.74 -22.09
N ALA A 33 -4.59 22.07 -22.19
CA ALA A 33 -3.85 22.72 -23.27
C ALA A 33 -2.36 22.32 -23.34
N ASP A 34 -1.78 21.85 -22.24
CA ASP A 34 -0.40 21.34 -22.16
C ASP A 34 -0.25 19.85 -22.56
N GLY A 35 -1.34 19.21 -23.01
CA GLY A 35 -1.37 17.81 -23.43
C GLY A 35 -1.42 16.80 -22.28
N LYS A 36 -1.42 17.24 -21.01
CA LYS A 36 -1.53 16.34 -19.86
C LYS A 36 -2.98 15.90 -19.63
N PRO A 37 -3.20 14.68 -19.11
CA PRO A 37 -4.53 14.23 -18.69
C PRO A 37 -5.21 15.21 -17.72
N SER A 38 -6.47 15.51 -17.97
CA SER A 38 -7.30 16.37 -17.14
C SER A 38 -8.13 15.53 -16.19
N LEU A 39 -7.59 15.24 -15.00
CA LEU A 39 -8.26 14.40 -14.00
C LEU A 39 -9.56 15.02 -13.46
N ALA A 40 -9.69 16.34 -13.47
CA ALA A 40 -10.90 17.03 -13.01
C ALA A 40 -12.01 17.16 -14.08
N ALA A 41 -11.83 16.59 -15.27
CA ALA A 41 -12.85 16.62 -16.32
C ALA A 41 -14.11 15.84 -15.89
N PRO A 42 -15.28 16.02 -16.54
CA PRO A 42 -16.48 15.26 -16.18
C PRO A 42 -16.28 13.73 -16.26
N ALA A 43 -16.90 12.99 -15.35
CA ALA A 43 -16.85 11.53 -15.35
C ALA A 43 -17.41 10.95 -16.66
N PRO A 44 -16.71 10.01 -17.32
CA PRO A 44 -17.20 9.36 -18.53
C PRO A 44 -18.43 8.50 -18.21
N ARG A 45 -19.30 8.32 -19.20
CA ARG A 45 -20.50 7.48 -19.11
C ARG A 45 -20.51 6.43 -20.21
N THR A 46 -21.02 5.25 -19.87
CA THR A 46 -21.30 4.16 -20.80
C THR A 46 -22.52 4.46 -21.67
N ALA A 47 -22.75 3.64 -22.70
CA ALA A 47 -23.86 3.83 -23.63
C ALA A 47 -25.25 3.76 -22.98
N ASP A 48 -25.40 3.03 -21.87
CA ASP A 48 -26.60 2.96 -21.03
C ASP A 48 -26.67 4.09 -19.98
N GLY A 49 -25.76 5.07 -20.05
CA GLY A 49 -25.77 6.27 -19.23
C GLY A 49 -25.24 6.09 -17.82
N LYS A 50 -24.72 4.92 -17.44
CA LYS A 50 -24.03 4.72 -16.15
C LYS A 50 -22.63 5.32 -16.18
N PRO A 51 -22.02 5.67 -15.04
CA PRO A 51 -20.60 5.97 -15.00
C PRO A 51 -19.80 4.81 -15.57
N ASP A 52 -18.85 5.14 -16.43
CA ASP A 52 -17.81 4.20 -16.81
C ASP A 52 -16.77 4.20 -15.69
N LEU A 53 -16.51 3.06 -15.07
CA LEU A 53 -15.48 2.87 -14.05
C LEU A 53 -14.17 2.34 -14.64
N SER A 54 -14.12 2.11 -15.96
CA SER A 54 -12.94 1.55 -16.62
C SER A 54 -11.72 2.44 -16.44
N GLY A 55 -10.57 1.80 -16.24
CA GLY A 55 -9.30 2.47 -15.99
C GLY A 55 -8.40 1.71 -15.02
N ILE A 56 -7.17 2.18 -14.90
CA ILE A 56 -6.23 1.71 -13.88
C ILE A 56 -6.36 2.66 -12.70
N TRP A 57 -6.72 2.12 -11.54
CA TRP A 57 -7.00 2.89 -10.35
C TRP A 57 -6.00 2.55 -9.26
N GLN A 58 -5.42 3.59 -8.67
CA GLN A 58 -4.66 3.47 -7.43
C GLN A 58 -5.54 3.95 -6.28
N ARG A 59 -5.93 3.03 -5.41
CA ARG A 59 -6.61 3.36 -4.16
C ARG A 59 -5.60 4.01 -3.20
N SER A 60 -6.07 4.89 -2.33
CA SER A 60 -5.26 5.53 -1.31
C SER A 60 -6.10 5.79 -0.05
N SER A 61 -5.52 5.44 1.10
CA SER A 61 -5.97 5.88 2.41
C SER A 61 -4.81 5.82 3.38
N LEU A 62 -4.29 6.98 3.81
CA LEU A 62 -3.20 7.02 4.78
C LEU A 62 -3.54 6.31 6.11
N LYS A 63 -4.83 6.31 6.47
CA LYS A 63 -5.34 5.73 7.70
C LYS A 63 -5.51 4.21 7.61
N TYR A 64 -6.08 3.71 6.51
CA TYR A 64 -6.48 2.30 6.37
C TYR A 64 -5.51 1.43 5.56
N GLU A 65 -4.54 2.04 4.88
CA GLU A 65 -3.58 1.31 4.02
C GLU A 65 -2.85 0.20 4.79
N ARG A 66 -2.49 0.45 6.04
CA ARG A 66 -1.80 -0.53 6.89
C ARG A 66 -2.74 -1.30 7.81
N ASN A 67 -3.70 -0.59 8.41
CA ASN A 67 -4.64 -1.10 9.40
C ASN A 67 -6.07 -0.77 8.99
N VAL A 68 -6.78 -1.73 8.41
CA VAL A 68 -8.19 -1.56 8.01
C VAL A 68 -9.14 -1.48 9.21
N ALA A 69 -8.68 -1.95 10.37
CA ALA A 69 -9.38 -1.92 11.65
C ALA A 69 -9.04 -0.69 12.50
N ALA A 70 -8.41 0.34 11.93
CA ALA A 70 -7.95 1.53 12.68
C ALA A 70 -9.06 2.31 13.41
N ASP A 71 -10.34 2.11 13.05
CA ASP A 71 -11.49 2.70 13.74
C ASP A 71 -12.13 1.81 14.79
N LEU A 72 -11.74 0.53 14.84
CA LEU A 72 -12.26 -0.40 15.83
C LEU A 72 -11.61 -0.12 17.18
N LYS A 73 -12.44 -0.16 18.22
CA LYS A 73 -12.03 0.03 19.61
C LYS A 73 -11.57 -1.28 20.23
N PRO A 74 -10.78 -1.22 21.33
CA PRO A 74 -10.46 -2.40 22.10
C PRO A 74 -11.71 -3.22 22.45
N GLY A 75 -11.70 -4.52 22.18
CA GLY A 75 -12.83 -5.41 22.41
C GLY A 75 -13.88 -5.47 21.29
N GLU A 76 -13.76 -4.66 20.24
CA GLU A 76 -14.57 -4.80 19.01
C GLU A 76 -13.99 -5.85 18.04
N ILE A 77 -12.80 -6.37 18.36
CA ILE A 77 -12.15 -7.52 17.71
C ILE A 77 -12.14 -8.69 18.71
N GLN A 78 -12.41 -9.91 18.24
CA GLN A 78 -12.40 -11.07 19.13
C GLN A 78 -11.02 -11.28 19.78
N PRO A 79 -10.93 -11.68 21.07
CA PRO A 79 -9.64 -11.76 21.78
C PRO A 79 -8.59 -12.68 21.14
N TRP A 80 -9.04 -13.76 20.49
CA TRP A 80 -8.15 -14.67 19.76
C TRP A 80 -7.53 -13.97 18.53
N ALA A 81 -8.31 -13.14 17.83
CA ALA A 81 -7.88 -12.43 16.64
C ALA A 81 -6.90 -11.30 17.02
N GLU A 82 -7.18 -10.55 18.09
CA GLU A 82 -6.22 -9.59 18.63
C GLU A 82 -4.90 -10.26 19.06
N SER A 83 -4.97 -11.45 19.66
CA SER A 83 -3.77 -12.19 20.07
C SER A 83 -2.97 -12.66 18.86
N LEU A 84 -3.65 -13.08 17.80
CA LEU A 84 -3.03 -13.46 16.53
C LEU A 84 -2.35 -12.26 15.84
N VAL A 85 -3.00 -11.09 15.82
CA VAL A 85 -2.40 -9.85 15.29
C VAL A 85 -1.13 -9.49 16.07
N ARG A 86 -1.16 -9.54 17.42
CA ARG A 86 0.02 -9.30 18.26
C ARG A 86 1.13 -10.31 17.99
N GLN A 87 0.81 -11.59 17.85
CA GLN A 87 1.78 -12.62 17.50
C GLN A 87 2.41 -12.37 16.12
N ARG A 88 1.60 -12.03 15.11
CA ARG A 88 2.08 -11.69 13.76
C ARG A 88 3.00 -10.48 13.79
N ALA A 89 2.68 -9.45 14.58
CA ALA A 89 3.55 -8.30 14.76
C ALA A 89 4.88 -8.64 15.45
N GLU A 90 4.84 -9.53 16.45
CA GLU A 90 6.03 -9.99 17.16
C GLU A 90 7.03 -10.70 16.22
N ASP A 91 6.54 -11.49 15.28
CA ASP A 91 7.35 -12.18 14.27
C ASP A 91 7.51 -11.35 12.97
N LEU A 92 7.32 -10.02 13.05
CA LEU A 92 7.49 -9.07 11.94
C LEU A 92 6.72 -9.44 10.67
N GLN A 93 5.50 -9.96 10.83
CA GLN A 93 4.60 -10.35 9.74
C GLN A 93 5.19 -11.36 8.74
N LYS A 94 6.18 -12.17 9.15
CA LYS A 94 6.87 -13.13 8.27
C LYS A 94 5.93 -14.06 7.49
N ASP A 95 4.76 -14.36 8.06
CA ASP A 95 3.76 -15.26 7.47
C ASP A 95 2.72 -14.52 6.60
N SER A 96 2.95 -13.26 6.20
CA SER A 96 1.98 -12.54 5.38
C SER A 96 1.76 -13.22 4.01
N PRO A 97 0.54 -13.22 3.45
CA PRO A 97 0.25 -13.88 2.18
C PRO A 97 1.17 -13.43 1.04
N GLY A 98 1.44 -12.11 0.95
CA GLY A 98 2.31 -11.55 -0.08
C GLY A 98 3.76 -12.03 -0.02
N ILE A 99 4.28 -12.32 1.18
CA ILE A 99 5.63 -12.90 1.35
C ILE A 99 5.64 -14.35 0.88
N GLN A 100 4.56 -15.08 1.11
CA GLN A 100 4.42 -16.49 0.72
C GLN A 100 4.00 -16.68 -0.75
N CYS A 101 4.03 -15.61 -1.56
CA CYS A 101 3.52 -15.60 -2.92
C CYS A 101 2.06 -16.09 -3.04
N LEU A 102 1.25 -15.87 -2.00
CA LEU A 102 -0.18 -16.17 -1.98
C LEU A 102 -0.99 -14.90 -2.32
N PRO A 103 -2.19 -15.06 -2.92
CA PRO A 103 -3.08 -13.93 -3.18
C PRO A 103 -3.41 -13.12 -1.92
N TRP A 104 -3.60 -11.82 -2.12
CA TRP A 104 -4.01 -10.91 -1.04
C TRP A 104 -5.48 -11.07 -0.63
N GLY A 105 -6.31 -11.62 -1.54
CA GLY A 105 -7.71 -11.90 -1.28
C GLY A 105 -8.52 -10.62 -1.02
N PRO A 106 -9.39 -10.57 0.02
CA PRO A 106 -10.25 -9.42 0.28
C PRO A 106 -9.49 -8.12 0.60
N ALA A 107 -8.21 -8.19 0.98
CA ALA A 107 -7.39 -6.99 1.21
C ALA A 107 -7.16 -6.15 -0.07
N ASP A 108 -7.31 -6.71 -1.27
CA ASP A 108 -7.25 -5.91 -2.51
C ASP A 108 -8.33 -4.81 -2.56
N ASN A 109 -9.46 -5.01 -1.86
CA ASN A 109 -10.55 -4.04 -1.84
C ASN A 109 -10.20 -2.77 -1.04
N THR A 110 -9.24 -2.85 -0.11
CA THR A 110 -8.88 -1.78 0.83
C THR A 110 -7.42 -1.33 0.74
N SER A 111 -6.55 -2.08 0.08
CA SER A 111 -5.13 -1.76 -0.08
C SER A 111 -4.88 -0.61 -1.08
N ALA A 112 -3.67 -0.06 -1.05
CA ALA A 112 -3.21 0.95 -2.02
C ALA A 112 -2.68 0.35 -3.35
N ARG A 113 -2.94 -0.94 -3.60
CA ARG A 113 -2.52 -1.63 -4.82
C ARG A 113 -3.29 -1.12 -6.04
N ARG A 114 -2.66 -1.20 -7.21
CA ARG A 114 -3.32 -0.82 -8.46
C ARG A 114 -4.21 -1.96 -8.93
N SER A 115 -5.38 -1.58 -9.43
CA SER A 115 -6.28 -2.51 -10.12
C SER A 115 -6.77 -1.91 -11.42
N LYS A 116 -6.87 -2.74 -12.47
CA LYS A 116 -7.45 -2.36 -13.76
C LYS A 116 -8.89 -2.82 -13.81
N ILE A 117 -9.80 -1.87 -13.93
CA ILE A 117 -11.23 -2.11 -14.09
C ILE A 117 -11.54 -2.13 -15.59
N ILE A 118 -12.22 -3.19 -16.03
CA ILE A 118 -12.80 -3.33 -17.35
C ILE A 118 -14.31 -3.50 -17.17
N GLN A 119 -15.09 -2.53 -17.62
CA GLN A 119 -16.53 -2.54 -17.49
C GLN A 119 -17.22 -2.97 -18.78
N ASN A 120 -18.05 -4.00 -18.69
CA ASN A 120 -18.98 -4.45 -19.72
C ASN A 120 -20.41 -4.48 -19.13
N PRO A 121 -21.50 -4.38 -19.92
CA PRO A 121 -22.84 -4.28 -19.36
C PRO A 121 -23.26 -5.44 -18.44
N GLY A 122 -22.76 -6.66 -18.69
CA GLY A 122 -23.09 -7.84 -17.88
C GLY A 122 -22.08 -8.19 -16.78
N VAL A 123 -20.85 -7.65 -16.85
CA VAL A 123 -19.78 -8.00 -15.92
C VAL A 123 -18.74 -6.89 -15.85
N ILE A 124 -18.28 -6.58 -14.65
CA ILE A 124 -17.06 -5.81 -14.42
C ILE A 124 -15.96 -6.78 -14.02
N VAL A 125 -14.81 -6.66 -14.67
CA VAL A 125 -13.60 -7.41 -14.33
C VAL A 125 -12.62 -6.46 -13.68
N MET A 126 -12.11 -6.83 -12.50
CA MET A 126 -11.00 -6.15 -11.83
C MET A 126 -9.78 -7.05 -11.90
N LEU A 127 -8.70 -6.56 -12.52
CA LEU A 127 -7.41 -7.24 -12.60
C LEU A 127 -6.46 -6.64 -11.59
N ASN A 128 -5.72 -7.48 -10.88
CA ASN A 128 -4.75 -7.08 -9.87
C ASN A 128 -3.31 -7.34 -10.34
N GLU A 129 -2.35 -6.64 -9.74
CA GLU A 129 -0.93 -6.79 -10.09
C GLU A 129 -0.41 -8.22 -9.80
N ASP A 130 -0.97 -8.94 -8.82
CA ASP A 130 -0.53 -10.29 -8.43
C ASP A 130 -1.12 -11.43 -9.31
N LEU A 131 -1.56 -11.09 -10.52
CA LEU A 131 -2.20 -12.00 -11.49
C LEU A 131 -3.55 -12.58 -11.04
N THR A 132 -4.10 -12.11 -9.91
CA THR A 132 -5.47 -12.44 -9.53
C THR A 132 -6.47 -11.53 -10.26
N TYR A 133 -7.72 -11.97 -10.28
CA TYR A 133 -8.81 -11.21 -10.84
C TYR A 133 -10.09 -11.43 -10.04
N ARG A 134 -10.99 -10.47 -10.15
CA ARG A 134 -12.33 -10.53 -9.58
C ARG A 134 -13.36 -10.21 -10.66
N GLN A 135 -14.46 -10.93 -10.63
CA GLN A 135 -15.62 -10.68 -11.49
C GLN A 135 -16.78 -10.19 -10.65
N ILE A 136 -17.42 -9.10 -11.09
CA ILE A 136 -18.61 -8.53 -10.49
C ILE A 136 -19.73 -8.64 -11.52
N PHE A 137 -20.65 -9.57 -11.30
CA PHE A 137 -21.76 -9.82 -12.22
C PHE A 137 -22.83 -8.73 -12.08
N LEU A 138 -23.25 -8.15 -13.21
CA LEU A 138 -24.25 -7.08 -13.29
C LEU A 138 -25.55 -7.52 -13.96
N ASP A 139 -25.71 -8.81 -14.23
CA ASP A 139 -26.83 -9.40 -14.96
C ASP A 139 -28.10 -9.62 -14.12
N GLY A 140 -28.16 -9.03 -12.92
CA GLY A 140 -29.31 -9.12 -12.02
C GLY A 140 -29.42 -10.42 -11.24
N ARG A 141 -28.43 -11.32 -11.36
CA ARG A 141 -28.38 -12.53 -10.52
C ARG A 141 -28.26 -12.15 -9.04
N ARG A 142 -28.77 -13.03 -8.17
CA ARG A 142 -28.57 -12.91 -6.73
C ARG A 142 -27.17 -13.38 -6.35
N LEU A 143 -26.63 -12.84 -5.26
CA LEU A 143 -25.40 -13.35 -4.68
C LEU A 143 -25.61 -14.80 -4.25
N GLU A 144 -24.74 -15.71 -4.67
CA GLU A 144 -24.74 -17.11 -4.22
C GLU A 144 -24.63 -17.16 -2.70
N THR A 145 -25.45 -17.98 -2.05
CA THR A 145 -25.49 -18.09 -0.59
C THR A 145 -24.35 -18.93 -0.04
N ASP A 146 -23.90 -19.93 -0.79
CA ASP A 146 -22.85 -20.88 -0.41
C ASP A 146 -21.85 -21.13 -1.56
N PRO A 147 -21.09 -20.10 -1.99
CA PRO A 147 -20.11 -20.25 -3.06
C PRO A 147 -18.90 -21.06 -2.57
N PHE A 148 -18.23 -21.75 -3.50
CA PHE A 148 -16.95 -22.39 -3.21
C PHE A 148 -15.93 -21.37 -2.68
N PRO A 149 -15.33 -21.59 -1.49
CA PRO A 149 -14.36 -20.65 -0.91
C PRO A 149 -13.16 -20.42 -1.82
N SER A 150 -12.89 -19.16 -2.13
CA SER A 150 -11.81 -18.74 -3.03
C SER A 150 -11.11 -17.50 -2.51
N TRP A 151 -9.96 -17.13 -3.08
CA TRP A 151 -9.20 -15.96 -2.63
C TRP A 151 -9.98 -14.65 -2.85
N MET A 152 -10.63 -14.50 -4.01
CA MET A 152 -11.29 -13.25 -4.42
C MET A 152 -12.81 -13.26 -4.21
N GLY A 153 -13.36 -14.37 -3.72
CA GLY A 153 -14.80 -14.52 -3.47
C GLY A 153 -15.67 -14.48 -4.73
N HIS A 154 -16.98 -14.46 -4.50
CA HIS A 154 -18.03 -14.27 -5.48
C HIS A 154 -18.67 -12.89 -5.29
N SER A 155 -19.01 -12.21 -6.38
CA SER A 155 -19.47 -10.82 -6.33
C SER A 155 -20.60 -10.54 -7.31
N VAL A 156 -21.60 -9.80 -6.85
CA VAL A 156 -22.67 -9.25 -7.69
C VAL A 156 -22.76 -7.75 -7.49
N GLY A 157 -23.10 -7.02 -8.55
CA GLY A 157 -23.20 -5.56 -8.51
C GLY A 157 -24.55 -5.06 -9.00
N ARG A 158 -24.94 -3.89 -8.50
CA ARG A 158 -26.12 -3.14 -8.96
C ARG A 158 -25.84 -1.65 -8.93
N TRP A 159 -26.54 -0.91 -9.78
CA TRP A 159 -26.46 0.55 -9.81
C TRP A 159 -27.55 1.18 -8.91
N GLU A 160 -27.13 1.99 -7.95
CA GLU A 160 -27.97 2.90 -7.17
C GLU A 160 -27.67 4.35 -7.62
N GLY A 161 -28.47 4.86 -8.55
CA GLY A 161 -28.16 6.12 -9.24
C GLY A 161 -26.87 5.99 -10.07
N ASP A 162 -25.87 6.82 -9.78
CA ASP A 162 -24.52 6.69 -10.34
C ASP A 162 -23.50 6.06 -9.38
N THR A 163 -23.96 5.32 -8.37
CA THR A 163 -23.09 4.54 -7.47
C THR A 163 -23.23 3.06 -7.79
N LEU A 164 -22.12 2.38 -8.07
CA LEU A 164 -22.11 0.92 -8.17
C LEU A 164 -22.01 0.36 -6.75
N VAL A 165 -22.98 -0.45 -6.36
CA VAL A 165 -22.97 -1.20 -5.10
C VAL A 165 -22.65 -2.64 -5.40
N VAL A 166 -21.65 -3.18 -4.71
CA VAL A 166 -21.15 -4.54 -4.91
C VAL A 166 -21.27 -5.29 -3.60
N ASP A 167 -21.89 -6.47 -3.63
CA ASP A 167 -21.96 -7.37 -2.50
C ASP A 167 -21.14 -8.63 -2.79
N SER A 168 -20.37 -9.08 -1.80
CA SER A 168 -19.42 -10.18 -1.94
C SER A 168 -19.35 -11.12 -0.74
N ASN A 169 -19.09 -12.38 -1.05
CA ASN A 169 -18.89 -13.46 -0.10
C ASN A 169 -18.01 -14.59 -0.68
N GLY A 170 -17.84 -15.70 0.04
CA GLY A 170 -17.12 -16.87 -0.48
C GLY A 170 -15.61 -16.73 -0.47
N PHE A 171 -15.09 -15.89 0.43
CA PHE A 171 -13.65 -15.81 0.68
C PHE A 171 -13.21 -17.04 1.46
N ASN A 172 -12.06 -17.62 1.13
CA ASN A 172 -11.40 -18.57 2.04
C ASN A 172 -10.77 -17.81 3.23
N ASP A 173 -10.22 -18.51 4.22
CA ASP A 173 -9.65 -17.95 5.45
C ASP A 173 -8.10 -17.86 5.45
N ARG A 174 -7.49 -17.95 4.26
CA ARG A 174 -6.02 -18.08 4.11
C ARG A 174 -5.29 -16.76 3.92
N SER A 175 -6.03 -15.67 3.70
CA SER A 175 -5.51 -14.32 3.54
C SER A 175 -5.73 -13.47 4.80
N TRP A 176 -5.17 -12.26 4.79
CA TRP A 176 -5.38 -11.26 5.84
C TRP A 176 -6.18 -10.11 5.25
N LEU A 177 -6.76 -9.25 6.10
CA LEU A 177 -7.48 -8.06 5.65
C LEU A 177 -6.57 -6.85 5.39
N ASP A 178 -5.34 -6.86 5.91
CA ASP A 178 -4.39 -5.77 5.79
C ASP A 178 -2.94 -6.19 6.11
N HIS A 179 -2.03 -5.21 6.13
CA HIS A 179 -0.61 -5.39 6.43
C HIS A 179 -0.31 -5.70 7.90
N ASP A 180 -1.15 -5.26 8.84
CA ASP A 180 -0.98 -5.58 10.27
C ASP A 180 -1.43 -7.00 10.61
N GLY A 181 -2.09 -7.68 9.67
CA GLY A 181 -2.40 -9.09 9.76
C GLY A 181 -3.70 -9.35 10.52
N HIS A 182 -4.68 -8.48 10.34
CA HIS A 182 -6.04 -8.73 10.79
C HIS A 182 -6.64 -9.96 10.08
N PRO A 183 -7.10 -11.01 10.79
CA PRO A 183 -7.65 -12.20 10.17
C PRO A 183 -9.08 -11.98 9.67
N HIS A 184 -9.55 -12.88 8.82
CA HIS A 184 -10.96 -13.05 8.49
C HIS A 184 -11.29 -14.54 8.40
N SER A 185 -12.57 -14.87 8.47
CA SER A 185 -13.14 -16.20 8.29
C SER A 185 -13.88 -16.30 6.96
N GLU A 186 -14.36 -17.49 6.63
CA GLU A 186 -15.25 -17.70 5.47
C GLU A 186 -16.64 -17.07 5.65
N ALA A 187 -16.97 -16.61 6.87
CA ALA A 187 -18.19 -15.85 7.15
C ALA A 187 -18.11 -14.40 6.68
N LEU A 188 -16.94 -13.92 6.23
CA LEU A 188 -16.75 -12.56 5.73
C LEU A 188 -17.74 -12.23 4.60
N ARG A 189 -18.38 -11.08 4.76
CA ARG A 189 -19.22 -10.41 3.79
C ARG A 189 -18.69 -9.00 3.58
N ILE A 190 -18.57 -8.59 2.32
CA ILE A 190 -18.11 -7.25 1.95
C ILE A 190 -19.20 -6.57 1.13
N THR A 191 -19.52 -5.33 1.48
CA THR A 191 -20.35 -4.44 0.65
C THR A 191 -19.53 -3.21 0.27
N GLU A 192 -19.34 -2.98 -1.03
CA GLU A 192 -18.60 -1.85 -1.56
C GLU A 192 -19.53 -0.87 -2.27
N ARG A 193 -19.20 0.43 -2.20
CA ARG A 193 -19.89 1.49 -2.93
C ARG A 193 -18.88 2.32 -3.71
N TYR A 194 -18.95 2.25 -5.04
CA TYR A 194 -18.04 2.95 -5.95
C TYR A 194 -18.75 4.15 -6.59
N ARG A 195 -18.21 5.36 -6.37
CA ARG A 195 -18.72 6.61 -6.94
C ARG A 195 -17.60 7.36 -7.66
N ARG A 196 -17.58 7.29 -9.00
CA ARG A 196 -16.65 8.11 -9.82
C ARG A 196 -17.15 9.55 -9.85
N VAL A 197 -16.41 10.47 -9.23
CA VAL A 197 -16.84 11.86 -9.01
C VAL A 197 -16.48 12.77 -10.18
N ASP A 198 -15.38 12.48 -10.86
CA ASP A 198 -14.90 13.16 -12.06
C ASP A 198 -14.11 12.14 -12.92
N PHE A 199 -13.37 12.61 -13.92
CA PHE A 199 -12.61 11.75 -14.81
C PHE A 199 -11.53 10.96 -14.05
N GLY A 200 -10.87 11.56 -13.06
CA GLY A 200 -9.68 11.02 -12.44
C GLY A 200 -9.85 10.50 -11.02
N HIS A 201 -11.01 10.72 -10.39
CA HIS A 201 -11.19 10.42 -8.97
C HIS A 201 -12.46 9.60 -8.69
N MET A 202 -12.32 8.68 -7.73
CA MET A 202 -13.40 7.83 -7.25
C MET A 202 -13.42 7.82 -5.73
N ASN A 203 -14.61 7.94 -5.15
CA ASN A 203 -14.84 7.65 -3.74
C ASN A 203 -15.30 6.20 -3.62
N ILE A 204 -14.71 5.48 -2.67
CA ILE A 204 -15.00 4.07 -2.41
C ILE A 204 -15.30 3.92 -0.92
N GLU A 205 -16.43 3.31 -0.60
CA GLU A 205 -16.74 2.86 0.76
C GLU A 205 -16.73 1.34 0.77
N VAL A 206 -16.08 0.74 1.76
CA VAL A 206 -16.01 -0.72 1.93
C VAL A 206 -16.51 -1.04 3.33
N THR A 207 -17.62 -1.76 3.41
CA THR A 207 -18.17 -2.27 4.66
C THR A 207 -17.76 -3.73 4.82
N LEU A 208 -17.04 -4.05 5.88
CA LEU A 208 -16.62 -5.40 6.22
C LEU A 208 -17.52 -5.93 7.32
N ASN A 209 -17.99 -7.16 7.17
CA ASN A 209 -18.81 -7.86 8.16
C ASN A 209 -18.35 -9.30 8.29
N ASP A 210 -17.73 -9.62 9.42
CA ASP A 210 -17.36 -10.99 9.77
C ASP A 210 -17.63 -11.23 11.27
N PRO A 211 -18.80 -11.80 11.61
CA PRO A 211 -19.23 -11.96 12.99
C PRO A 211 -18.40 -13.00 13.77
N GLN A 212 -17.56 -13.80 13.10
CA GLN A 212 -16.66 -14.74 13.79
C GLN A 212 -15.39 -14.06 14.31
N VAL A 213 -15.05 -12.88 13.78
CA VAL A 213 -13.80 -12.17 14.06
C VAL A 213 -14.04 -10.78 14.66
N TYR A 214 -15.11 -10.10 14.25
CA TYR A 214 -15.43 -8.71 14.64
C TYR A 214 -16.80 -8.61 15.27
N ALA A 215 -16.96 -7.70 16.24
CA ALA A 215 -18.19 -7.56 17.02
C ALA A 215 -19.37 -7.01 16.19
N HIS A 216 -19.10 -6.20 15.18
CA HIS A 216 -20.08 -5.61 14.29
C HIS A 216 -19.45 -5.26 12.93
N PRO A 217 -20.27 -5.02 11.90
CA PRO A 217 -19.77 -4.44 10.65
C PRO A 217 -19.13 -3.07 10.87
N TRP A 218 -18.12 -2.73 10.08
CA TRP A 218 -17.55 -1.38 10.03
C TRP A 218 -17.25 -0.97 8.60
N THR A 219 -17.23 0.33 8.35
CA THR A 219 -17.03 0.90 7.01
C THR A 219 -15.76 1.74 6.97
N VAL A 220 -14.94 1.49 5.96
CA VAL A 220 -13.78 2.33 5.64
C VAL A 220 -14.02 3.11 4.36
N SER A 221 -13.55 4.37 4.33
CA SER A 221 -13.64 5.25 3.16
C SER A 221 -12.27 5.43 2.53
N LEU A 222 -12.21 5.23 1.21
CA LEU A 222 -11.00 5.30 0.40
C LEU A 222 -11.24 6.27 -0.77
N ARG A 223 -10.15 6.81 -1.30
CA ARG A 223 -10.16 7.49 -2.60
C ARG A 223 -9.37 6.66 -3.60
N ALA A 224 -9.75 6.67 -4.86
CA ALA A 224 -8.94 6.14 -5.93
C ALA A 224 -8.65 7.21 -6.98
N GLU A 225 -7.41 7.25 -7.44
CA GLU A 225 -6.94 8.13 -8.51
C GLU A 225 -6.65 7.31 -9.77
N LEU A 226 -7.08 7.81 -10.92
CA LEU A 226 -6.86 7.19 -12.21
C LEU A 226 -5.40 7.36 -12.63
N THR A 227 -4.78 6.28 -13.12
CA THR A 227 -3.48 6.31 -13.80
C THR A 227 -3.69 6.24 -15.32
N PRO A 228 -3.85 7.38 -16.01
CA PRO A 228 -3.94 7.43 -17.47
C PRO A 228 -2.57 7.16 -18.12
N ASP A 229 -2.59 6.79 -19.40
CA ASP A 229 -1.40 6.62 -20.25
C ASP A 229 -0.41 5.55 -19.75
N GLY A 230 -0.87 4.65 -18.88
CA GLY A 230 -0.10 3.51 -18.35
C GLY A 230 -0.77 2.18 -18.65
N ASP A 231 -0.08 1.09 -18.30
CA ASP A 231 -0.66 -0.25 -18.25
C ASP A 231 -0.46 -0.88 -16.87
N LEU A 232 -1.34 -1.83 -16.54
CA LEU A 232 -1.18 -2.64 -15.34
C LEU A 232 -0.15 -3.72 -15.66
N LEU A 233 0.99 -3.67 -14.99
CA LEU A 233 1.98 -4.73 -15.09
C LEU A 233 1.74 -5.79 -14.02
N GLU A 234 2.05 -7.02 -14.38
CA GLU A 234 2.14 -8.10 -13.42
C GLU A 234 3.30 -7.89 -12.45
N SER A 235 3.04 -8.29 -11.21
CA SER A 235 4.00 -8.45 -10.14
C SER A 235 4.10 -9.94 -9.87
N VAL A 236 5.15 -10.56 -10.39
CA VAL A 236 5.43 -11.98 -10.16
C VAL A 236 6.28 -12.10 -8.90
N CYS A 237 5.70 -12.66 -7.85
CA CYS A 237 6.44 -13.04 -6.65
C CYS A 237 7.40 -14.18 -6.99
N ASN A 238 8.67 -14.04 -6.63
CA ASN A 238 9.73 -14.99 -6.96
C ASN A 238 10.51 -15.43 -5.72
N GLU A 239 9.82 -15.55 -4.59
CA GLU A 239 10.43 -15.98 -3.33
C GLU A 239 10.76 -17.48 -3.35
N SER A 240 11.94 -17.82 -2.83
CA SER A 240 12.36 -19.21 -2.63
C SER A 240 11.64 -19.80 -1.41
N HIS A 241 11.41 -21.12 -1.41
CA HIS A 241 10.91 -21.80 -0.21
C HIS A 241 11.86 -21.65 1.00
N THR A 242 13.14 -21.36 0.76
CA THR A 242 14.15 -21.12 1.80
C THR A 242 14.25 -19.66 2.24
N SER A 243 13.62 -18.71 1.53
CA SER A 243 13.76 -17.26 1.83
C SER A 243 13.37 -16.94 3.29
N LEU A 244 12.44 -17.70 3.87
CA LEU A 244 11.95 -17.50 5.24
C LEU A 244 12.86 -18.09 6.32
N GLU A 245 13.83 -18.96 5.97
CA GLU A 245 14.74 -19.57 6.96
C GLU A 245 15.61 -18.54 7.68
N HIS A 246 15.86 -17.39 7.02
CA HIS A 246 16.64 -16.28 7.59
C HIS A 246 15.76 -15.22 8.28
N TRP A 247 14.43 -15.37 8.25
CA TRP A 247 13.49 -14.46 8.90
C TRP A 247 13.26 -14.87 10.37
N VAL A 248 14.28 -14.62 11.20
CA VAL A 248 14.30 -15.04 12.61
C VAL A 248 14.13 -13.91 13.62
N GLY A 249 14.20 -12.65 13.16
CA GLY A 249 14.11 -11.48 14.03
C GLY A 249 12.71 -11.26 14.58
N LYS A 250 12.65 -10.73 15.81
CA LYS A 250 11.41 -10.41 16.52
C LYS A 250 11.33 -8.93 16.87
N LEU A 251 10.11 -8.44 17.02
CA LEU A 251 9.86 -7.09 17.50
C LEU A 251 10.40 -6.90 18.93
N SER A 252 10.33 -7.92 19.79
CA SER A 252 10.92 -7.84 21.13
C SER A 252 12.45 -7.80 21.12
N ASP A 253 13.12 -8.27 20.06
CA ASP A 253 14.57 -8.18 19.96
C ASP A 253 15.01 -6.72 19.97
N GLU A 254 14.27 -5.81 19.31
CA GLU A 254 14.56 -4.36 19.29
C GLU A 254 14.67 -3.76 20.70
N LYS A 255 13.78 -4.20 21.60
CA LYS A 255 13.76 -3.76 23.00
C LYS A 255 14.90 -4.40 23.80
N SER A 256 15.27 -5.64 23.48
CA SER A 256 16.32 -6.36 24.21
C SER A 256 17.71 -5.74 24.05
N VAL A 257 17.96 -5.11 22.90
CA VAL A 257 19.22 -4.42 22.57
C VAL A 257 19.13 -2.90 22.77
N GLU A 258 18.04 -2.40 23.34
CA GLU A 258 17.84 -0.97 23.52
C GLU A 258 18.85 -0.36 24.51
N VAL A 259 19.53 0.71 24.10
CA VAL A 259 20.49 1.45 24.92
C VAL A 259 19.90 2.76 25.43
N LYS A 260 20.42 3.25 26.56
CA LYS A 260 20.04 4.58 27.06
C LYS A 260 20.81 5.66 26.31
N VAL A 261 20.08 6.58 25.67
CA VAL A 261 20.64 7.78 25.04
C VAL A 261 20.24 9.00 25.85
N SER A 262 21.17 9.95 26.01
CA SER A 262 20.92 11.12 26.85
C SER A 262 19.85 12.04 26.25
N PRO A 263 19.03 12.73 27.07
CA PRO A 263 18.02 13.65 26.58
C PRO A 263 18.57 14.74 25.65
N GLU A 264 19.81 15.19 25.89
CA GLU A 264 20.48 16.21 25.08
C GLU A 264 20.82 15.70 23.68
N ILE A 265 21.10 14.41 23.53
CA ILE A 265 21.32 13.78 22.22
C ILE A 265 19.98 13.60 21.52
N LEU A 266 18.96 13.06 22.20
CA LEU A 266 17.62 12.86 21.64
C LEU A 266 17.01 14.17 21.12
N ALA A 267 17.17 15.26 21.87
CA ALA A 267 16.66 16.57 21.49
C ALA A 267 17.22 17.08 20.15
N LYS A 268 18.43 16.66 19.74
CA LYS A 268 19.03 17.07 18.45
C LYS A 268 18.26 16.54 17.26
N TYR A 269 17.59 15.39 17.42
CA TYR A 269 16.90 14.67 16.36
C TYR A 269 15.45 15.10 16.16
N VAL A 270 14.88 15.84 17.11
CA VAL A 270 13.52 16.40 17.00
C VAL A 270 13.44 17.34 15.79
N GLY A 271 12.44 17.15 14.95
CA GLY A 271 12.28 17.93 13.73
C GLY A 271 11.43 17.25 12.68
N THR A 272 11.33 17.87 11.52
CA THR A 272 10.58 17.34 10.39
C THR A 272 11.53 16.97 9.26
N TYR A 273 11.33 15.79 8.68
CA TYR A 273 12.16 15.23 7.63
C TYR A 273 11.34 14.93 6.38
N GLU A 274 11.81 15.40 5.22
CA GLU A 274 11.15 15.32 3.91
C GLU A 274 11.86 14.32 2.99
N GLU A 275 11.11 13.36 2.45
CA GLU A 275 11.60 12.37 1.48
C GLU A 275 12.29 13.03 0.27
N GLN A 276 13.43 12.49 -0.18
CA GLN A 276 14.18 13.03 -1.32
C GLN A 276 14.22 12.12 -2.55
N ASP A 277 14.21 10.79 -2.40
CA ASP A 277 14.89 9.92 -3.38
C ASP A 277 14.07 8.72 -3.94
N PHE A 278 12.73 8.67 -3.82
CA PHE A 278 11.93 7.51 -4.25
C PHE A 278 11.05 7.76 -5.49
N TRP A 279 11.23 6.94 -6.54
CA TRP A 279 10.46 6.87 -7.82
C TRP A 279 10.10 8.20 -8.51
N GLY A 280 10.98 9.20 -8.46
CA GLY A 280 10.77 10.50 -9.11
C GLY A 280 9.95 11.47 -8.26
N ASN A 281 9.60 12.64 -8.84
CA ASN A 281 8.81 13.67 -8.16
C ASN A 281 7.39 13.15 -7.87
N ARG A 282 7.21 12.44 -6.75
CA ARG A 282 5.87 12.21 -6.21
C ARG A 282 5.23 13.58 -5.94
N PRO A 283 3.95 13.78 -6.27
CA PRO A 283 3.28 15.07 -6.08
C PRO A 283 3.27 15.51 -4.59
N HIS A 284 3.41 14.56 -3.66
CA HIS A 284 3.50 14.80 -2.22
C HIS A 284 4.60 13.92 -1.60
N PRO A 285 5.78 14.47 -1.24
CA PRO A 285 6.83 13.70 -0.57
C PRO A 285 6.36 13.23 0.81
N ALA A 286 6.79 12.04 1.24
CA ALA A 286 6.51 11.58 2.59
C ALA A 286 7.23 12.46 3.62
N MET A 287 6.52 12.78 4.71
CA MET A 287 7.02 13.61 5.80
C MET A 287 7.05 12.78 7.08
N ILE A 288 8.21 12.76 7.75
CA ILE A 288 8.40 12.15 9.06
C ILE A 288 8.58 13.26 10.09
N GLU A 289 7.72 13.28 11.10
CA GLU A 289 7.88 14.11 12.28
C GLU A 289 8.52 13.30 13.40
N ILE A 290 9.67 13.78 13.89
CA ILE A 290 10.37 13.19 15.04
C ILE A 290 10.11 14.07 16.25
N THR A 291 9.63 13.45 17.31
CA THR A 291 9.38 14.09 18.61
C THR A 291 10.04 13.29 19.72
N VAL A 292 10.21 13.91 20.88
CA VAL A 292 10.76 13.25 22.08
C VAL A 292 9.73 13.32 23.20
N SER A 293 9.52 12.21 23.89
CA SER A 293 8.65 12.12 25.07
C SER A 293 9.12 10.94 25.92
N ASP A 294 9.04 11.07 27.24
CA ASP A 294 9.40 10.02 28.21
C ASP A 294 10.77 9.36 27.96
N GLY A 295 11.74 10.16 27.53
CA GLY A 295 13.11 9.69 27.26
C GLY A 295 13.27 8.84 26.00
N ALA A 296 12.31 8.83 25.09
CA ALA A 296 12.36 8.11 23.82
C ALA A 296 12.01 9.02 22.63
N LEU A 297 12.53 8.68 21.46
CA LEU A 297 12.06 9.28 20.20
C LEU A 297 10.79 8.57 19.73
N PHE A 298 9.97 9.35 19.07
CA PHE A 298 8.79 8.88 18.36
C PHE A 298 8.78 9.46 16.96
N ALA A 299 8.45 8.62 15.99
CA ALA A 299 8.34 9.00 14.59
C ALA A 299 6.89 8.88 14.13
N GLU A 300 6.39 9.92 13.46
CA GLU A 300 5.07 9.95 12.86
C GLU A 300 5.23 10.22 11.36
N LEU A 301 4.82 9.26 10.52
CA LEU A 301 4.55 9.58 9.12
C LEU A 301 3.23 10.31 9.06
N LYS A 302 3.20 11.51 8.45
CA LYS A 302 2.01 12.36 8.42
C LYS A 302 0.73 11.58 8.08
N GLY A 303 -0.24 11.58 9.00
CA GLY A 303 -1.53 10.89 8.85
C GLY A 303 -1.54 9.41 9.22
N ARG A 304 -0.45 8.91 9.84
CA ARG A 304 -0.33 7.56 10.40
C ARG A 304 -0.11 7.63 11.91
N GLU A 305 -0.21 6.48 12.57
CA GLU A 305 0.09 6.38 14.00
C GLU A 305 1.55 6.71 14.31
N LYS A 306 1.75 7.29 15.50
CA LYS A 306 3.06 7.65 16.03
C LYS A 306 3.75 6.43 16.64
N LEU A 307 4.93 6.09 16.13
CA LEU A 307 5.68 4.90 16.52
C LEU A 307 6.87 5.27 17.41
N ARG A 308 7.06 4.54 18.50
CA ARG A 308 8.27 4.67 19.34
C ARG A 308 9.47 4.12 18.59
N LEU A 309 10.60 4.81 18.70
CA LEU A 309 11.90 4.33 18.21
C LEU A 309 12.73 3.80 19.38
N ALA A 310 13.24 2.57 19.27
CA ALA A 310 14.12 1.95 20.25
C ALA A 310 15.59 2.32 19.94
N ALA A 311 16.28 2.98 20.84
CA ALA A 311 17.65 3.43 20.60
C ALA A 311 18.64 2.25 20.56
N GLN A 312 19.51 2.21 19.55
CA GLN A 312 20.55 1.19 19.36
C GLN A 312 21.96 1.76 19.58
N SER A 313 22.11 3.06 19.31
CA SER A 313 23.28 3.87 19.65
C SER A 313 22.85 5.34 19.73
N ASP A 314 23.80 6.25 19.95
CA ASP A 314 23.51 7.69 19.91
C ASP A 314 22.85 8.15 18.60
N THR A 315 23.14 7.48 17.47
CA THR A 315 22.69 7.89 16.13
C THR A 315 21.80 6.87 15.42
N ASN A 316 21.71 5.63 15.93
CA ASN A 316 20.93 4.55 15.33
C ASN A 316 19.78 4.14 16.25
N PHE A 317 18.65 3.86 15.64
CA PHE A 317 17.41 3.45 16.29
C PHE A 317 16.78 2.32 15.48
N ALA A 318 15.96 1.50 16.13
CA ALA A 318 15.04 0.58 15.48
C ALA A 318 13.62 1.14 15.58
N GLY A 319 12.80 0.93 14.56
CA GLY A 319 11.42 1.38 14.51
C GLY A 319 10.79 1.10 13.16
N PHE A 320 9.56 1.59 12.92
CA PHE A 320 8.84 1.30 11.68
C PHE A 320 8.77 -0.20 11.34
N TYR A 321 8.44 -1.03 12.33
CA TYR A 321 8.20 -2.47 12.15
C TYR A 321 9.47 -3.25 11.76
N GLY A 322 10.55 -3.14 12.55
CA GLY A 322 11.80 -3.88 12.27
C GLY A 322 12.84 -3.12 11.43
N LEU A 323 12.59 -1.87 11.04
CA LEU A 323 13.51 -1.10 10.21
C LEU A 323 14.52 -0.32 11.04
N GLY A 324 15.74 -0.20 10.50
CA GLY A 324 16.75 0.67 11.08
C GLY A 324 16.50 2.13 10.73
N ILE A 325 16.72 3.02 11.69
CA ILE A 325 16.66 4.47 11.53
C ILE A 325 18.00 5.06 11.96
N GLN A 326 18.63 5.84 11.07
CA GLN A 326 19.92 6.45 11.32
C GLN A 326 19.84 7.96 11.11
N PHE A 327 20.22 8.73 12.13
CA PHE A 327 20.36 10.17 12.01
C PHE A 327 21.77 10.54 11.57
N VAL A 328 21.87 11.36 10.52
CA VAL A 328 23.14 11.79 9.93
C VAL A 328 23.42 13.25 10.28
N THR A 329 24.60 13.51 10.83
CA THR A 329 25.06 14.85 11.15
C THR A 329 26.14 15.35 10.20
N ASP A 330 26.23 16.66 10.00
CA ASP A 330 27.38 17.28 9.35
C ASP A 330 28.62 17.35 10.25
N ALA A 331 29.72 17.91 9.75
CA ALA A 331 30.97 18.06 10.49
C ALA A 331 30.86 18.99 11.73
N ARG A 332 29.77 19.75 11.86
CA ARG A 332 29.48 20.63 13.00
C ARG A 332 28.54 19.97 14.01
N GLY A 333 28.11 18.73 13.77
CA GLY A 333 27.17 18.00 14.61
C GLY A 333 25.70 18.38 14.38
N THR A 334 25.39 19.11 13.31
CA THR A 334 24.02 19.48 12.95
C THR A 334 23.36 18.31 12.23
N VAL A 335 22.16 17.89 12.69
CA VAL A 335 21.40 16.83 12.02
C VAL A 335 20.89 17.32 10.67
N THR A 336 21.24 16.61 9.60
CA THR A 336 20.92 16.97 8.21
C THR A 336 19.93 16.01 7.58
N HIS A 337 20.02 14.72 7.91
CA HIS A 337 19.17 13.68 7.31
C HIS A 337 18.76 12.63 8.32
N LEU A 338 17.64 11.98 8.03
CA LEU A 338 17.22 10.70 8.57
C LEU A 338 17.30 9.67 7.44
N LEU A 339 17.93 8.53 7.72
CA LEU A 339 17.97 7.38 6.83
C LEU A 339 17.11 6.26 7.40
N GLU A 340 16.14 5.79 6.63
CA GLU A 340 15.49 4.52 6.89
C GLU A 340 16.29 3.42 6.16
N ARG A 341 16.86 2.51 6.95
CA ARG A 341 17.78 1.48 6.50
C ARG A 341 17.00 0.41 5.75
N ARG A 342 17.42 0.12 4.51
CA ARG A 342 16.81 -0.90 3.65
C ARG A 342 17.91 -1.72 2.98
N ILE A 343 17.60 -2.98 2.65
CA ILE A 343 18.55 -3.90 2.02
C ILE A 343 19.01 -3.37 0.65
N SER A 344 18.08 -2.87 -0.17
CA SER A 344 18.37 -2.50 -1.56
C SER A 344 18.92 -1.08 -1.76
N LYS A 345 18.71 -0.17 -0.77
CA LYS A 345 19.25 1.21 -0.68
C LYS A 345 18.50 1.96 0.42
N ASP A 346 19.20 2.67 1.30
CA ASP A 346 18.57 3.49 2.34
C ASP A 346 17.64 4.56 1.75
N TYR A 347 16.49 4.75 2.38
CA TYR A 347 15.59 5.84 2.06
C TYR A 347 16.03 7.08 2.81
N ARG A 348 16.17 8.20 2.09
CA ARG A 348 16.71 9.44 2.62
C ARG A 348 15.62 10.49 2.81
N PHE A 349 15.58 11.04 4.01
CA PHE A 349 14.74 12.17 4.37
C PHE A 349 15.61 13.34 4.82
N ARG A 350 15.49 14.49 4.14
CA ARG A 350 16.22 15.71 4.47
C ARG A 350 15.50 16.44 5.58
N ARG A 351 16.24 16.91 6.60
CA ARG A 351 15.65 17.76 7.63
C ARG A 351 15.22 19.11 7.06
N VAL A 352 13.97 19.49 7.29
CA VAL A 352 13.39 20.76 6.82
C VAL A 352 12.99 21.69 7.97
N ARG A 353 12.82 21.16 9.18
CA ARG A 353 12.53 21.91 10.41
C ARG A 353 13.26 21.35 11.61
#